data_AF-M2QA13-F1
#
_entry.id   AF-M2QA13-F1
#
_cell.length_a   1.000
_cell.length_b   1.000
_cell.length_c   1.000
_cell.angle_alpha   90.00
_cell.angle_beta   90.00
_cell.angle_gamma   90.00
#
_symmetry.space_group_name_H-M   'P 1'
#
loop_
_entity.id
_entity.type
_entity.pdbx_description
1 polymer ?
#
loop_
_entity_poly.entity_id
_entity_poly.type
_entity_poly.pdbx_seq_one_letter_code
_entity_poly.pdbx_strand_id
1 'polypeptide(L)' 'MCGHRIDLGLPAGHKWSFTADHIVPRSKGGPDTLDNARPAHRSCNSSRGNRAREAPMPTSRRW' A
#
# COMPACT_ATOMS: atom_id res chain seq x y z
N MET A 1 3.88 -3.24 4.45
CA MET A 1 5.15 -3.27 3.67
C MET A 1 6.10 -4.22 4.35
N CYS A 2 6.87 -4.98 3.57
CA CYS A 2 7.86 -5.94 4.04
C CYS A 2 9.14 -5.30 4.64
N GLY A 3 9.37 -4.00 4.44
CA GLY A 3 10.53 -3.29 5.02
C GLY A 3 11.86 -3.47 4.29
N HIS A 4 11.91 -4.28 3.23
CA HIS A 4 13.09 -4.42 2.38
C HIS A 4 13.27 -3.25 1.42
N ARG A 5 14.52 -3.03 0.98
CA ARG A 5 14.84 -2.08 -0.09
C ARG A 5 14.10 -2.46 -1.38
N ILE A 6 13.66 -1.45 -2.13
CA ILE A 6 13.03 -1.64 -3.42
C ILE A 6 14.08 -1.36 -4.49
N ASP A 7 14.30 -2.33 -5.37
CA ASP A 7 15.22 -2.19 -6.49
C ASP A 7 14.46 -1.62 -7.69
N LEU A 8 14.89 -0.44 -8.12
CA LEU A 8 14.30 0.33 -9.22
C LEU A 8 14.82 -0.13 -10.59
N GLY A 9 15.90 -0.93 -10.63
CA GLY A 9 16.45 -1.51 -11.85
C GLY A 9 15.73 -2.77 -12.33
N LEU A 10 14.82 -3.32 -11.52
CA LEU A 10 14.05 -4.51 -11.88
C LEU A 10 12.92 -4.15 -12.86
N PRO A 11 12.63 -5.02 -13.85
CA PRO A 11 11.56 -4.78 -14.80
C PRO A 11 10.20 -4.75 -14.08
N ALA A 12 9.26 -3.96 -14.58
CA ALA A 12 7.93 -3.75 -13.96
C ALA A 12 7.13 -5.05 -13.71
N GLY A 13 7.46 -6.14 -14.40
CA GLY A 13 6.90 -7.48 -14.21
C GLY A 13 7.39 -8.25 -12.98
N HIS A 14 8.55 -7.89 -12.42
CA HIS A 14 9.18 -8.69 -11.38
C HIS A 14 8.47 -8.54 -10.03
N LYS A 15 8.41 -9.63 -9.25
CA LYS A 15 7.80 -9.63 -7.90
C LYS A 15 8.35 -8.56 -6.94
N TRP A 16 9.59 -8.14 -7.13
CA TRP A 16 10.29 -7.14 -6.31
C TRP A 16 10.47 -5.80 -7.04
N SER A 17 9.81 -5.62 -8.18
CA SER A 17 9.81 -4.33 -8.85
C SER A 17 9.07 -3.29 -8.02
N PHE A 18 9.45 -2.03 -8.22
CA PHE A 18 8.76 -0.90 -7.64
C PHE A 18 7.34 -0.74 -8.20
N THR A 19 6.41 -0.48 -7.30
CA THR A 19 5.02 -0.13 -7.60
C THR A 19 4.55 0.95 -6.63
N ALA A 20 3.70 1.87 -7.11
CA ALA A 20 2.99 2.80 -6.24
C ALA A 20 1.73 2.12 -5.67
N ASP A 21 1.68 1.97 -4.36
CA ASP A 21 0.53 1.43 -3.62
C ASP A 21 -0.29 2.58 -3.03
N HIS A 22 -1.58 2.62 -3.32
CA HIS A 22 -2.48 3.63 -2.77
C HIS A 22 -2.81 3.33 -1.30
N ILE A 23 -2.56 4.28 -0.38
CA ILE A 23 -2.84 4.12 1.05
C ILE A 23 -4.33 3.91 1.27
N VAL A 24 -5.15 4.76 0.66
CA VAL A 24 -6.58 4.56 0.45
C VAL A 24 -6.78 4.09 -0.99
N PRO A 25 -7.28 2.88 -1.23
CA PRO A 25 -7.51 2.39 -2.58
C PRO A 25 -8.42 3.31 -3.39
N ARG A 26 -8.13 3.47 -4.69
CA ARG A 26 -8.98 4.27 -5.60
C ARG A 26 -10.44 3.81 -5.61
N SER A 27 -10.68 2.50 -5.54
CA SER A 27 -12.01 1.88 -5.42
C SER A 27 -12.77 2.27 -4.16
N LYS A 28 -12.10 2.81 -3.14
CA LYS A 28 -12.70 3.31 -1.89
C LYS A 28 -12.71 4.84 -1.82
N GLY A 29 -12.49 5.53 -2.95
CA GLY A 29 -12.48 6.99 -3.03
C GLY A 29 -11.14 7.64 -2.69
N GLY A 30 -10.04 6.88 -2.67
CA GLY A 30 -8.70 7.45 -2.45
C GLY A 30 -8.24 8.31 -3.63
N PRO A 31 -7.66 9.51 -3.39
CA PRO A 31 -7.19 10.40 -4.44
C PRO A 31 -5.89 9.88 -5.07
N ASP A 32 -5.63 10.22 -6.33
CA ASP A 32 -4.38 9.88 -7.03
C ASP A 32 -3.31 10.96 -6.76
N THR A 33 -2.93 11.10 -5.50
CA THR A 33 -1.93 12.09 -5.03
C THR A 33 -0.70 11.39 -4.49
N LEU A 34 0.45 12.08 -4.53
CA LEU A 34 1.70 11.59 -3.93
C LEU A 34 1.54 11.29 -2.44
N ASP A 35 0.73 12.08 -1.72
CA ASP A 35 0.42 11.86 -0.30
C ASP A 35 -0.34 10.55 -0.05
N ASN A 36 -1.13 10.10 -1.03
CA ASN A 36 -1.83 8.83 -0.99
C ASN A 36 -1.01 7.69 -1.64
N ALA A 37 0.18 7.95 -2.16
CA ALA A 37 1.03 6.96 -2.80
C ALA A 37 2.15 6.51 -1.86
N ARG A 38 2.34 5.19 -1.72
CA ARG A 38 3.42 4.61 -0.94
C ARG A 38 4.26 3.66 -1.80
N PRO A 39 5.60 3.68 -1.68
CA PRO A 39 6.46 2.78 -2.43
C PRO A 39 6.32 1.33 -1.93
N ALA A 40 5.97 0.41 -2.84
CA ALA A 40 5.75 -1.01 -2.56
C ALA A 40 6.42 -1.91 -3.60
N HIS A 41 6.80 -3.13 -3.20
CA HIS A 41 7.06 -4.18 -4.20
C HIS A 41 5.75 -4.63 -4.86
N ARG A 42 5.82 -5.04 -6.13
CA ARG A 42 4.66 -5.63 -6.85
C ARG A 42 3.98 -6.75 -6.07
N SER A 43 4.75 -7.67 -5.50
CA SER A 43 4.24 -8.78 -4.67
C SER A 43 3.54 -8.29 -3.40
N CYS A 44 4.11 -7.29 -2.71
CA CYS A 44 3.55 -6.70 -1.51
C CYS A 44 2.24 -5.95 -1.81
N ASN A 45 2.23 -5.17 -2.89
CA ASN A 45 1.05 -4.44 -3.37
C ASN A 45 -0.08 -5.41 -3.74
N SER A 46 0.25 -6.46 -4.52
CA SER A 46 -0.70 -7.51 -4.90
C SER A 46 -1.26 -8.27 -3.69
N SER A 47 -0.41 -8.60 -2.71
CA SER A 47 -0.85 -9.25 -1.46
C SER A 47 -1.78 -8.36 -0.64
N ARG A 48 -1.52 -7.05 -0.62
CA ARG A 48 -2.37 -6.07 0.06
C ARG A 48 -3.75 -5.97 -0.58
N GLY A 49 -3.80 -5.78 -1.90
CA GLY A 49 -5.03 -5.60 -2.66
C GLY A 49 -5.83 -4.36 -2.22
N ASN A 50 -7.17 -4.42 -2.34
CA ASN A 50 -8.09 -3.33 -1.99
C ASN A 50 -8.33 -3.18 -0.46
N ARG A 51 -7.38 -3.60 0.37
CA ARG A 51 -7.46 -3.44 1.82
C ARG A 51 -6.92 -2.05 2.19
N ALA A 52 -7.86 -1.15 2.51
CA ALA A 52 -7.53 0.06 3.24
C ALA A 52 -6.91 -0.36 4.58
N ARG A 53 -5.89 0.36 5.04
CA ARG A 53 -5.48 0.24 6.44
C ARG A 53 -6.63 0.81 7.26
N GLU A 54 -7.53 -0.05 7.73
CA GLU A 54 -8.51 0.36 8.73
C GLU A 54 -7.70 0.87 9.92
N ALA A 55 -7.88 2.15 10.26
CA ALA A 55 -7.41 2.64 11.54
C ALA A 55 -8.00 1.72 12.61
N PRO A 56 -7.24 1.31 13.64
CA PRO A 56 -7.82 0.54 14.72
C PRO A 56 -9.00 1.35 15.26
N MET A 57 -10.20 0.80 15.10
CA MET A 57 -11.42 1.39 15.60
C MET A 57 -11.24 1.60 17.11
N PRO A 58 -11.31 2.85 17.62
CA PRO A 58 -11.10 3.10 19.03
C PRO A 58 -12.19 2.38 19.80
N THR A 59 -11.82 1.35 20.56
CA THR A 59 -12.78 0.67 21.43
C THR A 59 -13.22 1.68 22.50
N SER A 60 -14.50 2.05 22.48
CA SER A 60 -15.09 3.04 23.38
C SER A 60 -15.25 2.53 24.81
N ARG A 61 -14.37 1.66 25.30
CA ARG A 61 -14.47 1.12 26.65
C ARG A 61 -13.88 2.13 27.64
N ARG A 62 -14.71 3.08 28.06
CA ARG A 62 -14.48 3.90 29.25
C ARG A 62 -14.98 3.09 30.46
N TRP A 63 -14.10 2.90 31.45
CA TRP A 63 -14.45 2.37 32.77
C TRP A 63 -14.98 3.49 33.65
#